data_AF-A0A0N4YYU3-F1
#
_entry.id   AF-A0A0N4YYU3-F1
#
_cell.length_a   1.000
_cell.length_b   1.000
_cell.length_c   1.000
_cell.angle_alpha   90.00
_cell.angle_beta   90.00
_cell.angle_gamma   90.00
#
_symmetry.space_group_name_H-M   'P 1'
#
loop_
_entity.id
_entity.type
_entity.pdbx_description
1 polymer ?
#
loop_
_entity_poly.entity_id
_entity_poly.type
_entity_poly.pdbx_seq_one_letter_code
_entity_poly.pdbx_strand_id
1 'polypeptide(L)'
;LLLAVVSIQDVSAEEVEREFWRIVFDTENTVSVKYGADLITSKVGSGFPRKGDDHRGIDAKQKHLYAHHAWNLNNLPVLKESVLSHIETGISGMMVPWVYVGMCFSTFCWHTEDHWTYSINYNHWGERKIWYGIGGDNAVKFEEVVRKLAPGITMQKDIFHHMTTAVNPAILLSLGVKIWTVHQNAGEFVITFPRAYHAGYNEGLNFAEAVNFAPIDWLNKGRMCIAEYADVRRFCVFSHDELVLKIASACDKLGIAMSLATLDEMLEIAKRETQDRKYVVQHGVKLSQRENFEYISDDARSCRYRYTIEELNDIVHNLEQRTTLYFDWKEQVDILLNDSRNKPRNTMSAVESLLETAKHKKFPHTSPLVRLLDISKKCHITTERARTLLNGKIRTRVKTRIQRADTRMDLAGIHLLIDELRALPCDQQGVIEELQALIGRVETWRKEATKAINKCKTADPSVISSEELRELVERGEDFDVRLDEVDQLWRTIEMREWKEQAKHILDWETPDAIEETSDFLNMRRFKHDEILRYVVMIIHCVSKVCIHLMFGNFTLRVCFYEPTLDAPYSSWLKISGLLFPAKRIIYSKNRAF
;
A
#
# COMPACT_ATOMS: atom_id res chain seq x y z
N LEU A 1 29.18 -11.48 -47.50
CA LEU A 1 29.16 -12.13 -46.17
C LEU A 1 27.72 -12.16 -45.66
N LEU A 2 26.88 -13.01 -46.25
CA LEU A 2 25.41 -13.02 -46.03
C LEU A 2 24.92 -14.40 -45.55
N LEU A 3 25.75 -15.13 -44.81
CA LEU A 3 25.43 -16.45 -44.25
C LEU A 3 26.06 -16.59 -42.86
N ALA A 4 25.46 -15.91 -41.89
CA ALA A 4 25.58 -16.20 -40.46
C ALA A 4 24.43 -15.48 -39.75
N VAL A 5 23.18 -15.86 -40.04
CA VAL A 5 22.08 -15.56 -39.12
C VAL A 5 22.26 -16.51 -37.95
N VAL A 6 23.01 -16.05 -36.96
CA VAL A 6 22.90 -16.52 -35.59
C VAL A 6 21.43 -16.36 -35.19
N SER A 7 20.88 -17.32 -34.47
CA SER A 7 19.52 -17.33 -33.94
C SER A 7 19.00 -15.92 -33.63
N ILE A 8 17.79 -15.57 -34.07
CA ILE A 8 17.09 -14.31 -33.75
C ILE A 8 17.00 -14.06 -32.22
N GLN A 9 17.35 -15.06 -31.40
CA GLN A 9 17.32 -15.00 -29.93
C GLN A 9 18.55 -14.35 -29.26
N ASP A 10 19.58 -13.92 -30.01
CA ASP A 10 20.86 -13.47 -29.41
C ASP A 10 21.20 -11.98 -29.58
N VAL A 11 20.31 -11.13 -30.13
CA VAL A 11 20.59 -9.69 -30.24
C VAL A 11 20.24 -8.99 -28.93
N SER A 12 21.23 -8.40 -28.25
CA SER A 12 20.99 -7.69 -27.00
C SER A 12 20.39 -6.31 -27.21
N ALA A 13 19.60 -5.86 -26.23
CA ALA A 13 19.05 -4.50 -26.11
C ALA A 13 20.05 -3.39 -26.47
N GLU A 14 21.24 -3.49 -25.88
CA GLU A 14 22.30 -2.48 -26.00
C GLU A 14 22.88 -2.45 -27.41
N GLU A 15 22.91 -3.59 -28.10
CA GLU A 15 23.32 -3.67 -29.50
C GLU A 15 22.30 -3.02 -30.42
N VAL A 16 21.01 -3.22 -30.18
CA VAL A 16 19.94 -2.58 -30.95
C VAL A 16 19.99 -1.06 -30.79
N GLU A 17 20.13 -0.55 -29.55
CA GLU A 17 20.20 0.90 -29.30
C GLU A 17 21.44 1.53 -29.93
N ARG A 18 22.60 0.87 -29.78
CA ARG A 18 23.86 1.33 -30.37
C ARG A 18 23.77 1.37 -31.90
N GLU A 19 23.22 0.33 -32.51
CA GLU A 19 23.07 0.25 -33.96
C GLU A 19 22.05 1.25 -34.49
N PHE A 20 20.95 1.47 -33.77
CA PHE A 20 19.96 2.50 -34.08
C PHE A 20 20.61 3.88 -34.19
N TRP A 21 21.34 4.31 -33.15
CA TRP A 21 22.00 5.61 -33.18
C TRP A 21 23.12 5.67 -34.21
N ARG A 22 23.87 4.57 -34.42
CA ARG A 22 24.87 4.49 -35.49
C ARG A 22 24.23 4.77 -36.86
N ILE A 23 23.09 4.15 -37.16
CA ILE A 23 22.35 4.34 -38.41
C ILE A 23 21.85 5.78 -38.54
N VAL A 24 21.33 6.40 -37.47
CA VAL A 24 20.84 7.79 -37.51
C VAL A 24 21.96 8.80 -37.84
N PHE A 25 23.21 8.52 -37.46
CA PHE A 25 24.37 9.37 -37.82
C PHE A 25 25.05 8.98 -39.14
N ASP A 26 24.73 7.82 -39.70
CA ASP A 26 25.32 7.34 -40.94
C ASP A 26 24.75 8.14 -42.13
N THR A 27 25.60 8.94 -42.76
CA THR A 27 25.22 9.74 -43.93
C THR A 27 25.53 9.03 -45.26
N GLU A 28 26.23 7.90 -45.20
CA GLU A 28 26.69 7.17 -46.38
C GLU A 28 25.75 6.01 -46.73
N ASN A 29 25.21 5.32 -45.71
CA ASN A 29 24.33 4.17 -45.90
C ASN A 29 22.88 4.51 -45.57
N THR A 30 21.97 4.25 -46.52
CA THR A 30 20.53 4.44 -46.30
C THR A 30 19.86 3.18 -45.78
N VAL A 31 19.22 3.28 -44.61
CA VAL A 31 18.33 2.25 -44.06
C VAL A 31 16.91 2.77 -44.08
N SER A 32 15.98 1.99 -44.64
CA SER A 32 14.56 2.35 -44.69
C SER A 32 13.72 1.38 -43.86
N VAL A 33 12.83 1.95 -43.06
CA VAL A 33 11.95 1.22 -42.15
C VAL A 33 10.49 1.50 -42.45
N LYS A 34 9.59 0.57 -42.11
CA LYS A 34 8.14 0.73 -42.26
C LYS A 34 7.47 0.72 -40.89
N TYR A 35 6.38 1.46 -40.74
CA TYR A 35 5.56 1.39 -39.53
C TYR A 35 4.13 1.80 -39.86
N GLY A 36 3.20 1.38 -39.00
CA GLY A 36 1.84 1.89 -38.99
C GLY A 36 1.68 2.86 -37.83
N ALA A 37 1.15 4.05 -38.08
CA ALA A 37 0.86 5.04 -37.05
C ALA A 37 -0.47 5.73 -37.33
N ASP A 38 -1.01 6.36 -36.28
CA ASP A 38 -2.23 7.18 -36.31
C ASP A 38 -3.44 6.43 -36.88
N LEU A 39 -3.48 5.11 -36.67
CA LEU A 39 -4.55 4.24 -37.13
C LEU A 39 -5.72 4.33 -36.15
N ILE A 40 -6.78 5.02 -36.56
CA ILE A 40 -7.94 5.26 -35.69
C ILE A 40 -8.66 3.93 -35.39
N THR A 41 -8.79 3.60 -34.10
CA THR A 41 -9.44 2.37 -33.62
C THR A 41 -10.89 2.18 -34.07
N SER A 42 -11.61 3.26 -34.39
CA SER A 42 -12.95 3.18 -34.95
C SER A 42 -12.98 2.54 -36.34
N LYS A 43 -11.87 2.59 -37.09
CA LYS A 43 -11.73 1.98 -38.43
C LYS A 43 -11.04 0.62 -38.38
N VAL A 44 -9.95 0.50 -37.62
CA VAL A 44 -9.10 -0.70 -37.62
C VAL A 44 -9.36 -1.67 -36.46
N GLY A 45 -10.18 -1.26 -35.48
CA GLY A 45 -10.38 -1.97 -34.22
C GLY A 45 -9.38 -1.52 -33.15
N SER A 46 -9.79 -1.67 -31.88
CA SER A 46 -8.91 -1.49 -30.72
C SER A 46 -8.29 -2.83 -30.33
N GLY A 47 -7.10 -2.81 -29.73
CA GLY A 47 -6.53 -4.01 -29.11
C GLY A 47 -7.22 -4.37 -27.79
N PHE A 48 -7.95 -3.44 -27.19
CA PHE A 48 -8.79 -3.70 -26.02
C PHE A 48 -10.20 -4.17 -26.42
N PRO A 49 -10.82 -5.07 -25.62
CA PRO A 49 -12.25 -5.35 -25.78
C PRO A 49 -13.07 -4.10 -25.45
N ARG A 50 -14.15 -3.85 -26.19
CA ARG A 50 -15.05 -2.71 -25.98
C ARG A 50 -16.45 -3.18 -25.57
N LYS A 51 -17.20 -2.31 -24.89
CA LYS A 51 -18.52 -2.64 -24.30
C LYS A 51 -19.55 -3.16 -25.31
N GLY A 52 -19.44 -2.76 -26.58
CA GLY A 52 -20.33 -3.18 -27.67
C GLY A 52 -19.83 -4.38 -28.48
N ASP A 53 -18.66 -4.93 -28.16
CA ASP A 53 -18.12 -6.09 -28.87
C ASP A 53 -18.81 -7.39 -28.40
N ASP A 54 -18.83 -8.40 -29.26
CA ASP A 54 -19.35 -9.72 -28.92
C ASP A 54 -18.37 -10.49 -28.02
N HIS A 55 -18.73 -10.66 -26.75
CA HIS A 55 -17.89 -11.30 -25.74
C HIS A 55 -18.14 -12.81 -25.57
N ARG A 56 -18.63 -13.54 -26.58
CA ARG A 56 -18.79 -15.00 -26.50
C ARG A 56 -17.43 -15.73 -26.42
N GLY A 57 -17.39 -16.87 -25.74
CA GLY A 57 -16.22 -17.76 -25.67
C GLY A 57 -15.76 -18.08 -24.25
N ILE A 58 -14.61 -18.76 -24.15
CA ILE A 58 -14.02 -19.22 -22.87
C ILE A 58 -13.55 -18.02 -22.02
N ASP A 59 -13.15 -16.93 -22.67
CA ASP A 59 -12.62 -15.71 -22.06
C ASP A 59 -13.69 -14.60 -21.88
N ALA A 60 -14.97 -14.93 -22.05
CA ALA A 60 -16.10 -13.98 -22.00
C ALA A 60 -16.10 -13.08 -20.75
N LYS A 61 -15.92 -13.69 -19.57
CA LYS A 61 -15.90 -12.97 -18.29
C LYS A 61 -14.75 -11.95 -18.22
N GLN A 62 -13.58 -12.33 -18.72
CA GLN A 62 -12.39 -11.49 -18.70
C GLN A 62 -12.48 -10.36 -19.72
N LYS A 63 -12.97 -10.64 -20.94
CA LYS A 63 -13.28 -9.63 -21.95
C LYS A 63 -14.29 -8.61 -21.44
N HIS A 64 -15.36 -9.07 -20.79
CA HIS A 64 -16.35 -8.17 -20.20
C HIS A 64 -15.77 -7.29 -19.09
N LEU A 65 -14.92 -7.85 -18.23
CA LEU A 65 -14.22 -7.09 -17.18
C LEU A 65 -13.34 -5.99 -17.79
N TYR A 66 -12.47 -6.32 -18.76
CA TYR A 66 -11.57 -5.34 -19.37
C TYR A 66 -12.29 -4.32 -20.26
N ALA A 67 -13.43 -4.69 -20.86
CA ALA A 67 -14.27 -3.77 -21.62
C ALA A 67 -14.82 -2.63 -20.75
N HIS A 68 -15.03 -2.87 -19.45
CA HIS A 68 -15.54 -1.89 -18.49
C HIS A 68 -14.45 -1.28 -17.60
N HIS A 69 -13.20 -1.73 -17.73
CA HIS A 69 -12.13 -1.29 -16.87
C HIS A 69 -11.70 0.16 -17.19
N ALA A 70 -11.34 0.93 -16.17
CA ALA A 70 -10.98 2.34 -16.31
C ALA A 70 -9.67 2.56 -17.09
N TRP A 71 -8.75 1.60 -17.04
CA TRP A 71 -7.48 1.62 -17.78
C TRP A 71 -7.60 1.17 -19.24
N ASN A 72 -8.80 0.80 -19.69
CA ASN A 72 -9.05 0.60 -21.11
C ASN A 72 -9.05 1.97 -21.79
N LEU A 73 -8.19 2.14 -22.80
CA LEU A 73 -7.97 3.43 -23.45
C LEU A 73 -9.23 3.98 -24.15
N ASN A 74 -10.20 3.12 -24.47
CA ASN A 74 -11.50 3.55 -25.00
C ASN A 74 -12.41 4.18 -23.94
N ASN A 75 -12.15 3.93 -22.66
CA ASN A 75 -12.95 4.44 -21.54
C ASN A 75 -12.29 5.66 -20.88
N LEU A 76 -10.95 5.73 -20.85
CA LEU A 76 -10.18 6.72 -20.08
C LEU A 76 -10.56 8.19 -20.40
N PRO A 77 -10.66 8.63 -21.67
CA PRO A 77 -10.97 10.04 -21.99
C PRO A 77 -12.39 10.45 -21.57
N VAL A 78 -13.30 9.48 -21.45
CA VAL A 78 -14.73 9.69 -21.17
C VAL A 78 -15.14 9.26 -19.75
N LEU A 79 -14.16 8.97 -18.88
CA LEU A 79 -14.44 8.77 -17.45
C LEU A 79 -15.04 10.04 -16.85
N LYS A 80 -15.89 9.87 -15.84
CA LYS A 80 -16.62 10.98 -15.22
C LYS A 80 -15.73 12.13 -14.72
N GLU A 81 -14.54 11.81 -14.24
CA GLU A 81 -13.57 12.79 -13.71
C GLU A 81 -12.57 13.29 -14.77
N SER A 82 -12.69 12.83 -16.03
CA SER A 82 -11.91 13.35 -17.15
C SER A 82 -12.52 14.65 -17.66
N VAL A 83 -11.68 15.66 -17.82
CA VAL A 83 -12.09 16.98 -18.35
C VAL A 83 -12.65 16.83 -19.77
N LEU A 84 -12.06 15.94 -20.58
CA LEU A 84 -12.50 15.70 -21.96
C LEU A 84 -13.91 15.10 -22.05
N SER A 85 -14.47 14.54 -20.97
CA SER A 85 -15.84 14.02 -20.97
C SER A 85 -16.92 15.09 -21.19
N HIS A 86 -16.55 16.37 -21.07
CA HIS A 86 -17.41 17.52 -21.34
C HIS A 86 -17.31 18.04 -22.78
N ILE A 87 -16.50 17.40 -23.64
CA ILE A 87 -16.46 17.65 -25.07
C ILE A 87 -17.44 16.68 -25.75
N GLU A 88 -18.43 17.23 -26.46
CA GLU A 88 -19.48 16.44 -27.13
C GLU A 88 -18.99 15.77 -28.42
N THR A 89 -17.98 16.36 -29.07
CA THR A 89 -17.39 15.84 -30.30
C THR A 89 -16.23 14.91 -29.99
N GLY A 90 -16.28 13.67 -30.50
CA GLY A 90 -15.16 12.73 -30.38
C GLY A 90 -13.97 13.19 -31.22
N ILE A 91 -13.01 13.88 -30.61
CA ILE A 91 -11.79 14.34 -31.29
C ILE A 91 -10.87 13.13 -31.53
N SER A 92 -10.52 12.88 -32.80
CA SER A 92 -9.61 11.80 -33.18
C SER A 92 -8.25 11.97 -32.52
N GLY A 93 -7.68 10.89 -31.98
CA GLY A 93 -6.38 10.90 -31.28
C GLY A 93 -6.51 11.26 -29.80
N MET A 94 -7.42 12.18 -29.48
CA MET A 94 -7.61 12.64 -28.11
C MET A 94 -8.67 11.85 -27.33
N MET A 95 -9.83 11.57 -27.93
CA MET A 95 -10.91 10.82 -27.29
C MET A 95 -11.10 9.43 -27.88
N VAL A 96 -10.60 9.23 -29.10
CA VAL A 96 -10.62 7.95 -29.81
C VAL A 96 -9.17 7.47 -29.93
N PRO A 97 -8.80 6.31 -29.34
CA PRO A 97 -7.43 5.83 -29.37
C PRO A 97 -6.90 5.59 -30.79
N TRP A 98 -5.58 5.74 -30.94
CA TRP A 98 -4.83 5.37 -32.14
C TRP A 98 -3.96 4.15 -31.90
N VAL A 99 -3.80 3.35 -32.95
CA VAL A 99 -2.98 2.15 -32.97
C VAL A 99 -1.68 2.39 -33.74
N TYR A 100 -0.61 1.80 -33.22
CA TYR A 100 0.73 1.85 -33.77
C TYR A 100 1.27 0.43 -33.95
N VAL A 101 1.76 0.13 -35.16
CA VAL A 101 2.41 -1.13 -35.48
C VAL A 101 3.88 -0.84 -35.72
N GLY A 102 4.72 -1.21 -34.75
CA GLY A 102 6.16 -0.98 -34.79
C GLY A 102 6.91 -2.10 -35.49
N MET A 103 8.08 -1.78 -36.02
CA MET A 103 9.09 -2.75 -36.44
C MET A 103 10.46 -2.30 -35.92
N CYS A 104 11.48 -3.15 -36.03
CA CYS A 104 12.83 -2.79 -35.62
C CYS A 104 13.26 -1.45 -36.26
N PHE A 105 13.73 -0.53 -35.42
CA PHE A 105 14.15 0.85 -35.76
C PHE A 105 13.03 1.80 -36.22
N SER A 106 11.74 1.41 -36.23
CA SER A 106 10.67 2.37 -36.47
C SER A 106 10.62 3.41 -35.36
N THR A 107 10.59 4.69 -35.73
CA THR A 107 10.92 5.83 -34.85
C THR A 107 9.75 6.82 -34.76
N PHE A 108 9.58 7.43 -33.58
CA PHE A 108 8.76 8.62 -33.38
C PHE A 108 9.65 9.75 -32.88
N CYS A 109 9.57 10.91 -33.53
CA CYS A 109 10.45 12.04 -33.26
C CYS A 109 10.03 12.82 -32.01
N TRP A 110 10.89 13.75 -31.57
CA TRP A 110 10.60 14.60 -30.42
C TRP A 110 9.34 15.43 -30.64
N HIS A 111 8.34 15.24 -29.78
CA HIS A 111 7.10 16.01 -29.83
C HIS A 111 6.47 16.15 -28.44
N THR A 112 5.47 17.03 -28.35
CA THR A 112 4.53 17.14 -27.22
C THR A 112 3.12 16.89 -27.73
N GLU A 113 2.24 16.47 -26.84
CA GLU A 113 0.82 16.28 -27.16
C GLU A 113 0.08 17.59 -27.45
N ASP A 114 -0.99 17.48 -28.24
CA ASP A 114 -1.88 18.60 -28.53
C ASP A 114 -2.49 19.17 -27.24
N HIS A 115 -2.53 20.50 -27.18
CA HIS A 115 -2.92 21.27 -25.99
C HIS A 115 -2.15 20.93 -24.71
N TRP A 116 -0.94 20.37 -24.84
CA TRP A 116 -0.16 19.84 -23.73
C TRP A 116 -0.98 18.88 -22.84
N THR A 117 -1.87 18.11 -23.45
CA THR A 117 -2.60 17.05 -22.74
C THR A 117 -1.67 15.96 -22.25
N TYR A 118 -2.18 15.12 -21.34
CA TYR A 118 -1.50 13.87 -21.05
C TYR A 118 -1.69 12.92 -22.22
N SER A 119 -0.76 11.99 -22.37
CA SER A 119 -0.90 10.84 -23.26
C SER A 119 -0.61 9.57 -22.49
N ILE A 120 -1.31 8.50 -22.82
CA ILE A 120 -1.06 7.17 -22.30
C ILE A 120 -0.90 6.20 -23.47
N ASN A 121 0.14 5.39 -23.42
CA ASN A 121 0.44 4.37 -24.40
C ASN A 121 0.50 3.00 -23.73
N TYR A 122 -0.21 2.02 -24.28
CA TYR A 122 -0.16 0.62 -23.84
C TYR A 122 0.46 -0.23 -24.95
N ASN A 123 1.51 -0.98 -24.62
CA ASN A 123 2.10 -1.95 -25.54
C ASN A 123 1.40 -3.31 -25.35
N HIS A 124 0.57 -3.74 -26.29
CA HIS A 124 -0.24 -4.95 -26.12
C HIS A 124 0.61 -6.21 -26.17
N TRP A 125 1.52 -6.30 -27.14
CA TRP A 125 2.38 -7.46 -27.37
C TRP A 125 3.58 -7.10 -28.26
N GLY A 126 4.58 -7.99 -28.27
CA GLY A 126 5.77 -7.89 -29.12
C GLY A 126 6.98 -7.34 -28.38
N GLU A 127 7.96 -6.90 -29.17
CA GLU A 127 9.24 -6.38 -28.67
C GLU A 127 9.10 -5.01 -28.02
N ARG A 128 10.13 -4.60 -27.28
CA ARG A 128 10.06 -3.37 -26.47
C ARG A 128 10.00 -2.11 -27.33
N LYS A 129 9.36 -1.10 -26.75
CA LYS A 129 9.36 0.27 -27.25
C LYS A 129 10.22 1.11 -26.33
N ILE A 130 11.24 1.76 -26.88
CA ILE A 130 12.17 2.61 -26.12
C ILE A 130 11.70 4.04 -26.21
N TRP A 131 11.65 4.71 -25.06
CA TRP A 131 11.22 6.09 -24.93
C TRP A 131 12.32 6.93 -24.30
N TYR A 132 12.51 8.12 -24.85
CA TYR A 132 13.28 9.19 -24.24
C TYR A 132 12.32 10.31 -23.87
N GLY A 133 12.36 10.76 -22.62
CA GLY A 133 11.44 11.75 -22.07
C GLY A 133 12.18 12.93 -21.44
N ILE A 134 11.65 14.13 -21.66
CA ILE A 134 12.09 15.38 -21.04
C ILE A 134 10.89 15.95 -20.29
N GLY A 135 11.03 16.17 -18.99
CA GLY A 135 9.95 16.75 -18.18
C GLY A 135 9.55 18.14 -18.66
N GLY A 136 8.26 18.48 -18.55
CA GLY A 136 7.71 19.75 -19.06
C GLY A 136 8.43 21.01 -18.55
N ASP A 137 8.95 20.99 -17.32
CA ASP A 137 9.74 22.10 -16.76
C ASP A 137 11.09 22.33 -17.48
N ASN A 138 11.57 21.35 -18.25
CA ASN A 138 12.78 21.44 -19.06
C ASN A 138 12.49 21.67 -20.55
N ALA A 139 11.23 21.83 -20.94
CA ALA A 139 10.81 22.05 -22.33
C ALA A 139 11.50 23.26 -22.98
N VAL A 140 11.49 24.41 -22.29
CA VAL A 140 12.14 25.65 -22.78
C VAL A 140 13.64 25.44 -23.02
N LYS A 141 14.33 24.77 -22.09
CA LYS A 141 15.76 24.48 -22.22
C LYS A 141 16.05 23.56 -23.41
N PHE A 142 15.19 22.56 -23.64
CA PHE A 142 15.28 21.69 -24.80
C PHE A 142 15.12 22.49 -26.10
N GLU A 143 14.08 23.32 -26.19
CA GLU A 143 13.83 24.18 -27.36
C GLU A 143 15.02 25.11 -27.65
N GLU A 144 15.58 25.77 -26.63
CA GLU A 144 16.77 26.61 -26.76
C GLU A 144 17.99 25.84 -27.30
N VAL A 145 18.22 24.62 -26.80
CA VAL A 145 19.33 23.77 -27.24
C VAL A 145 19.15 23.34 -28.69
N VAL A 146 17.94 22.92 -29.07
CA VAL A 146 17.64 22.54 -30.46
C VAL A 146 17.77 23.73 -31.41
N ARG A 147 17.34 24.93 -31.01
CA ARG A 147 17.57 26.16 -31.79
C ARG A 147 19.05 26.42 -32.05
N LYS A 148 19.92 26.13 -31.08
CA LYS A 148 21.38 26.28 -31.23
C LYS A 148 21.99 25.19 -32.12
N LEU A 149 21.50 23.96 -32.03
CA LEU A 149 22.01 22.82 -32.81
C LEU A 149 21.61 22.90 -34.28
N ALA A 150 20.40 23.38 -34.58
CA ALA A 150 19.86 23.42 -35.93
C ALA A 150 19.21 24.79 -36.26
N PRO A 151 19.99 25.89 -36.24
CA PRO A 151 19.44 27.24 -36.39
C PRO A 151 18.66 27.43 -37.70
N GLY A 152 19.11 26.79 -38.79
CA GLY A 152 18.45 26.85 -40.10
C GLY A 152 17.06 26.20 -40.14
N ILE A 153 16.82 25.15 -39.36
CA ILE A 153 15.50 24.47 -39.27
C ILE A 153 14.59 25.23 -38.31
N THR A 154 15.16 25.83 -37.26
CA THR A 154 14.37 26.47 -36.19
C THR A 154 14.03 27.95 -36.38
N MET A 155 14.17 28.47 -37.59
CA MET A 155 13.81 29.86 -37.91
C MET A 155 12.31 30.12 -37.78
N GLN A 156 11.49 29.10 -38.04
CA GLN A 156 10.04 29.16 -37.82
C GLN A 156 9.72 29.06 -36.32
N LYS A 157 8.78 29.90 -35.85
CA LYS A 157 8.45 29.96 -34.42
C LYS A 157 7.72 28.71 -33.93
N ASP A 158 6.87 28.15 -34.78
CA ASP A 158 6.03 26.96 -34.57
C ASP A 158 6.73 25.64 -34.88
N ILE A 159 8.01 25.66 -35.28
CA ILE A 159 8.77 24.47 -35.70
C ILE A 159 8.69 23.31 -34.70
N PHE A 160 8.68 23.61 -33.40
CA PHE A 160 8.64 22.61 -32.33
C PHE A 160 7.33 21.83 -32.27
N HIS A 161 6.26 22.38 -32.87
CA HIS A 161 4.98 21.70 -33.02
C HIS A 161 4.94 20.75 -34.22
N HIS A 162 5.83 20.94 -35.20
CA HIS A 162 5.93 20.15 -36.42
C HIS A 162 7.25 19.38 -36.52
N MET A 163 8.01 19.32 -35.41
CA MET A 163 9.37 18.82 -35.43
C MET A 163 9.37 17.31 -35.66
N THR A 164 9.91 16.91 -36.82
CA THR A 164 10.13 15.52 -37.22
C THR A 164 11.61 15.14 -37.16
N THR A 165 12.35 15.76 -36.23
CA THR A 165 13.80 15.58 -36.11
C THR A 165 14.15 14.64 -34.95
N ALA A 166 14.95 13.62 -35.24
CA ALA A 166 15.59 12.78 -34.24
C ALA A 166 16.89 13.47 -33.76
N VAL A 167 16.85 14.09 -32.58
CA VAL A 167 18.06 14.61 -31.92
C VAL A 167 18.53 13.59 -30.90
N ASN A 168 19.80 13.20 -30.96
CA ASN A 168 20.35 12.20 -30.05
C ASN A 168 20.30 12.69 -28.58
N PRO A 169 19.67 11.92 -27.66
CA PRO A 169 19.67 12.16 -26.22
C PRO A 169 21.04 12.45 -25.62
N ALA A 170 22.10 11.78 -26.06
CA ALA A 170 23.46 11.99 -25.54
C ALA A 170 23.97 13.42 -25.80
N ILE A 171 23.63 13.99 -26.96
CA ILE A 171 23.98 15.39 -27.31
C ILE A 171 23.22 16.34 -26.40
N LEU A 172 21.91 16.12 -26.24
CA LEU A 172 21.05 16.93 -25.37
C LEU A 172 21.50 16.89 -23.90
N LEU A 173 21.89 15.71 -23.39
CA LEU A 173 22.46 15.53 -22.06
C LEU A 173 23.78 16.32 -21.90
N SER A 174 24.67 16.27 -22.89
CA SER A 174 25.94 17.02 -22.87
C SER A 174 25.74 18.54 -22.84
N LEU A 175 24.61 19.02 -23.37
CA LEU A 175 24.19 20.42 -23.36
C LEU A 175 23.30 20.77 -22.15
N GLY A 176 23.19 19.84 -21.20
CA GLY A 176 22.56 20.02 -19.91
C GLY A 176 21.04 19.84 -19.88
N VAL A 177 20.41 19.31 -20.94
CA VAL A 177 18.99 18.93 -20.92
C VAL A 177 18.83 17.63 -20.13
N LYS A 178 17.95 17.62 -19.12
CA LYS A 178 17.67 16.39 -18.35
C LYS A 178 16.78 15.46 -19.15
N ILE A 179 17.25 14.24 -19.39
CA ILE A 179 16.54 13.21 -20.15
C ILE A 179 16.42 11.94 -19.31
N TRP A 180 15.29 11.27 -19.44
CA TRP A 180 15.02 9.95 -18.88
C TRP A 180 14.75 8.96 -20.00
N THR A 181 15.14 7.71 -19.80
CA THR A 181 14.86 6.62 -20.72
C THR A 181 13.90 5.62 -20.07
N VAL A 182 12.90 5.15 -20.82
CA VAL A 182 11.95 4.12 -20.38
C VAL A 182 11.91 3.00 -21.41
N HIS A 183 12.08 1.76 -20.94
CA HIS A 183 12.00 0.56 -21.78
C HIS A 183 10.63 -0.09 -21.55
N GLN A 184 9.71 0.11 -22.47
CA GLN A 184 8.34 -0.38 -22.35
C GLN A 184 8.21 -1.80 -22.90
N ASN A 185 7.96 -2.76 -22.03
CA ASN A 185 7.67 -4.15 -22.37
C ASN A 185 6.19 -4.33 -22.75
N ALA A 186 5.86 -5.49 -23.30
CA ALA A 186 4.48 -5.90 -23.51
C ALA A 186 3.71 -5.95 -22.17
N GLY A 187 2.49 -5.44 -22.16
CA GLY A 187 1.63 -5.33 -20.98
C GLY A 187 1.85 -4.08 -20.12
N GLU A 188 2.77 -3.19 -20.51
CA GLU A 188 3.11 -1.99 -19.74
C GLU A 188 2.51 -0.70 -20.33
N PHE A 189 2.12 0.20 -19.43
CA PHE A 189 1.71 1.57 -19.78
C PHE A 189 2.87 2.55 -19.67
N VAL A 190 2.96 3.48 -20.60
CA VAL A 190 3.79 4.70 -20.51
C VAL A 190 2.87 5.91 -20.50
N ILE A 191 3.06 6.81 -19.55
CA ILE A 191 2.28 8.05 -19.41
C ILE A 191 3.19 9.24 -19.66
N THR A 192 2.79 10.10 -20.60
CA THR A 192 3.43 11.38 -20.91
C THR A 192 2.67 12.50 -20.22
N PHE A 193 3.40 13.36 -19.51
CA PHE A 193 2.87 14.50 -18.76
C PHE A 193 2.76 15.77 -19.64
N PRO A 194 1.98 16.79 -19.22
CA PRO A 194 1.84 18.05 -19.94
C PRO A 194 3.18 18.69 -20.30
N ARG A 195 3.30 19.11 -21.57
CA ARG A 195 4.51 19.73 -22.17
C ARG A 195 5.77 18.86 -22.09
N ALA A 196 5.66 17.57 -21.75
CA ALA A 196 6.82 16.68 -21.73
C ALA A 196 7.18 16.27 -23.17
N TYR A 197 8.36 16.68 -23.63
CA TYR A 197 8.88 16.24 -24.91
C TYR A 197 9.25 14.77 -24.82
N HIS A 198 8.89 14.01 -25.85
CA HIS A 198 9.23 12.60 -25.92
C HIS A 198 9.51 12.14 -27.34
N ALA A 199 10.41 11.17 -27.46
CA ALA A 199 10.84 10.54 -28.71
C ALA A 199 11.20 9.08 -28.43
N GLY A 200 11.44 8.29 -29.47
CA GLY A 200 11.88 6.92 -29.28
C GLY A 200 11.76 6.04 -30.51
N TYR A 201 12.01 4.76 -30.32
CA TYR A 201 12.03 3.77 -31.38
C TYR A 201 11.56 2.40 -30.87
N ASN A 202 11.37 1.45 -31.77
CA ASN A 202 10.93 0.10 -31.45
C ASN A 202 12.08 -0.88 -31.71
N GLU A 203 12.33 -1.79 -30.78
CA GLU A 203 13.39 -2.80 -30.92
C GLU A 203 13.02 -3.92 -31.90
N GLY A 204 11.72 -4.09 -32.18
CA GLY A 204 11.24 -5.10 -33.10
C GLY A 204 9.76 -4.94 -33.43
N LEU A 205 9.13 -6.04 -33.85
CA LEU A 205 7.69 -6.06 -34.14
C LEU A 205 6.89 -5.92 -32.85
N ASN A 206 6.03 -4.90 -32.78
CA ASN A 206 5.11 -4.73 -31.66
C ASN A 206 3.81 -4.04 -32.09
N PHE A 207 2.86 -4.03 -31.16
CA PHE A 207 1.56 -3.41 -31.34
C PHE A 207 1.20 -2.60 -30.11
N ALA A 208 1.12 -1.28 -30.27
CA ALA A 208 0.79 -0.35 -29.22
C ALA A 208 -0.49 0.43 -29.53
N GLU A 209 -1.17 0.87 -28.49
CA GLU A 209 -2.35 1.72 -28.59
C GLU A 209 -2.16 2.92 -27.66
N ALA A 210 -2.52 4.12 -28.11
CA ALA A 210 -2.40 5.33 -27.31
C ALA A 210 -3.62 6.24 -27.43
N VAL A 211 -3.84 7.06 -26.41
CA VAL A 211 -4.88 8.08 -26.39
C VAL A 211 -4.45 9.25 -25.49
N ASN A 212 -4.90 10.46 -25.80
CA ASN A 212 -4.76 11.57 -24.86
C ASN A 212 -5.80 11.47 -23.73
N PHE A 213 -5.50 12.12 -22.62
CA PHE A 213 -6.47 12.33 -21.55
C PHE A 213 -6.16 13.62 -20.81
N ALA A 214 -7.16 14.15 -20.08
CA ALA A 214 -7.01 15.38 -19.32
C ALA A 214 -7.63 15.21 -17.92
N PRO A 215 -6.81 15.00 -16.88
CA PRO A 215 -7.24 15.12 -15.49
C PRO A 215 -7.45 16.59 -15.11
N ILE A 216 -8.01 16.85 -13.92
CA ILE A 216 -8.37 18.20 -13.46
C ILE A 216 -7.18 19.18 -13.42
N ASP A 217 -5.96 18.71 -13.13
CA ASP A 217 -4.76 19.56 -13.09
C ASP A 217 -4.33 20.08 -14.46
N TRP A 218 -4.79 19.42 -15.54
CA TRP A 218 -4.49 19.86 -16.91
C TRP A 218 -5.15 21.18 -17.25
N LEU A 219 -6.28 21.56 -16.62
CA LEU A 219 -7.02 22.77 -16.97
C LEU A 219 -6.10 24.02 -17.03
N ASN A 220 -5.30 24.25 -15.99
CA ASN A 220 -4.32 25.34 -15.97
C ASN A 220 -3.26 25.20 -17.08
N LYS A 221 -2.76 23.98 -17.32
CA LYS A 221 -1.77 23.70 -18.38
C LYS A 221 -2.35 23.96 -19.77
N GLY A 222 -3.62 23.64 -19.99
CA GLY A 222 -4.37 23.92 -21.21
C GLY A 222 -4.43 25.43 -21.47
N ARG A 223 -4.84 26.25 -20.48
CA ARG A 223 -4.84 27.71 -20.62
C ARG A 223 -3.45 28.27 -20.96
N MET A 224 -2.40 27.78 -20.29
CA MET A 224 -1.02 28.18 -20.61
C MET A 224 -0.64 27.80 -22.06
N CYS A 225 -1.05 26.61 -22.52
CA CYS A 225 -0.79 26.15 -23.87
C CYS A 225 -1.48 27.05 -24.92
N ILE A 226 -2.71 27.50 -24.66
CA ILE A 226 -3.43 28.40 -25.57
C ILE A 226 -2.70 29.74 -25.74
N ALA A 227 -2.13 30.28 -24.65
CA ALA A 227 -1.31 31.49 -24.74
C ALA A 227 -0.09 31.29 -25.64
N GLU A 228 0.61 30.15 -25.49
CA GLU A 228 1.76 29.80 -26.34
C GLU A 228 1.32 29.63 -27.81
N TYR A 229 0.20 28.94 -28.06
CA TYR A 229 -0.34 28.74 -29.40
C TYR A 229 -0.69 30.06 -30.07
N ALA A 230 -1.24 31.03 -29.33
CA ALA A 230 -1.53 32.36 -29.85
C ALA A 230 -0.25 33.09 -30.29
N ASP A 231 0.83 33.01 -29.50
CA ASP A 231 2.11 33.66 -29.79
C ASP A 231 2.79 33.13 -31.06
N VAL A 232 2.57 31.84 -31.37
CA VAL A 232 3.11 31.18 -32.57
C VAL A 232 2.08 31.04 -33.71
N ARG A 233 0.85 31.55 -33.53
CA ARG A 233 -0.27 31.46 -34.49
C ARG A 233 -0.65 30.03 -34.87
N ARG A 234 -0.60 29.11 -33.90
CA ARG A 234 -1.01 27.72 -34.07
C ARG A 234 -2.53 27.59 -33.90
N PHE A 235 -3.15 26.83 -34.80
CA PHE A 235 -4.57 26.49 -34.68
C PHE A 235 -4.81 25.56 -33.49
N CYS A 236 -5.89 25.83 -32.77
CA CYS A 236 -6.34 25.02 -31.65
C CYS A 236 -7.22 23.88 -32.15
N VAL A 237 -7.06 22.67 -31.60
CA VAL A 237 -7.95 21.53 -31.89
C VAL A 237 -9.38 21.74 -31.35
N PHE A 238 -9.53 22.50 -30.26
CA PHE A 238 -10.80 22.91 -29.67
C PHE A 238 -10.61 24.19 -28.84
N SER A 239 -11.69 24.87 -28.46
CA SER A 239 -11.63 26.03 -27.57
C SER A 239 -11.55 25.63 -26.10
N HIS A 240 -10.46 26.03 -25.43
CA HIS A 240 -10.25 25.75 -24.01
C HIS A 240 -11.29 26.45 -23.12
N ASP A 241 -11.56 27.74 -23.37
CA ASP A 241 -12.57 28.49 -22.62
C ASP A 241 -13.97 27.90 -22.79
N GLU A 242 -14.32 27.46 -24.00
CA GLU A 242 -15.60 26.78 -24.26
C GLU A 242 -15.72 25.51 -23.42
N LEU A 243 -14.65 24.73 -23.31
CA LEU A 243 -14.60 23.55 -22.45
C LEU A 243 -14.80 23.90 -20.98
N VAL A 244 -14.08 24.91 -20.45
CA VAL A 244 -14.25 25.38 -19.06
C VAL A 244 -15.68 25.84 -18.80
N LEU A 245 -16.29 26.59 -19.73
CA LEU A 245 -17.67 27.06 -19.62
C LEU A 245 -18.70 25.91 -19.68
N LYS A 246 -18.46 24.88 -20.50
CA LYS A 246 -19.29 23.66 -20.52
C LYS A 246 -19.21 22.88 -19.22
N ILE A 247 -18.02 22.77 -18.64
CA ILE A 247 -17.83 22.15 -17.31
C ILE A 247 -18.58 22.97 -16.26
N ALA A 248 -18.39 24.29 -16.24
CA ALA A 248 -19.05 25.20 -15.31
C ALA A 248 -20.59 25.13 -15.41
N SER A 249 -21.13 25.01 -16.63
CA SER A 249 -22.56 24.85 -16.88
C SER A 249 -23.13 23.53 -16.33
N ALA A 250 -22.28 22.54 -16.07
CA ALA A 250 -22.64 21.26 -15.46
C ALA A 250 -22.35 21.21 -13.94
N CYS A 251 -22.17 22.37 -13.28
CA CYS A 251 -21.70 22.49 -11.89
C CYS A 251 -22.37 21.52 -10.90
N ASP A 252 -23.69 21.31 -11.00
CA ASP A 252 -24.46 20.44 -10.12
C ASP A 252 -23.99 18.98 -10.13
N LYS A 253 -23.50 18.51 -11.28
CA LYS A 253 -23.11 17.11 -11.53
C LYS A 253 -21.62 16.85 -11.26
N LEU A 254 -20.82 17.90 -11.12
CA LEU A 254 -19.37 17.82 -10.98
C LEU A 254 -18.94 17.27 -9.62
N GLY A 255 -17.84 16.53 -9.59
CA GLY A 255 -17.09 16.30 -8.36
C GLY A 255 -16.50 17.62 -7.83
N ILE A 256 -16.27 17.71 -6.53
CA ILE A 256 -15.82 18.97 -5.90
C ILE A 256 -14.42 19.37 -6.35
N ALA A 257 -13.56 18.38 -6.66
CA ALA A 257 -12.24 18.62 -7.24
C ALA A 257 -12.33 19.35 -8.59
N MET A 258 -13.21 18.86 -9.47
CA MET A 258 -13.48 19.49 -10.76
C MET A 258 -14.09 20.88 -10.58
N SER A 259 -15.03 21.05 -9.63
CA SER A 259 -15.64 22.36 -9.33
C SER A 259 -14.60 23.39 -8.88
N LEU A 260 -13.67 23.02 -8.01
CA LEU A 260 -12.58 23.90 -7.55
C LEU A 260 -11.66 24.29 -8.71
N ALA A 261 -11.17 23.31 -9.49
CA ALA A 261 -10.30 23.58 -10.62
C ALA A 261 -11.00 24.43 -11.70
N THR A 262 -12.29 24.21 -11.92
CA THR A 262 -13.11 25.01 -12.85
C THR A 262 -13.31 26.43 -12.33
N LEU A 263 -13.51 26.61 -11.02
CA LEU A 263 -13.63 27.93 -10.39
C LEU A 263 -12.35 28.76 -10.59
N ASP A 264 -11.18 28.17 -10.34
CA ASP A 264 -9.88 28.83 -10.52
C ASP A 264 -9.71 29.34 -11.97
N GLU A 265 -10.07 28.52 -12.96
CA GLU A 265 -9.98 28.90 -14.37
C GLU A 265 -11.07 29.91 -14.78
N MET A 266 -12.30 29.78 -14.26
CA MET A 266 -13.38 30.75 -14.51
C MET A 266 -13.06 32.13 -13.96
N LEU A 267 -12.39 32.22 -12.81
CA LEU A 267 -11.91 33.49 -12.25
C LEU A 267 -10.91 34.16 -13.21
N GLU A 268 -9.98 33.38 -13.78
CA GLU A 268 -9.01 33.94 -14.73
C GLU A 268 -9.64 34.32 -16.07
N ILE A 269 -10.63 33.56 -16.56
CA ILE A 269 -11.45 33.93 -17.73
C ILE A 269 -12.19 35.25 -17.47
N ALA A 270 -12.93 35.36 -16.36
CA ALA A 270 -13.71 36.56 -16.04
C ALA A 270 -12.82 37.81 -15.91
N LYS A 271 -11.66 37.67 -15.27
CA LYS A 271 -10.65 38.72 -15.14
C LYS A 271 -10.07 39.14 -16.49
N ARG A 272 -9.63 38.17 -17.32
CA ARG A 272 -9.10 38.43 -18.66
C ARG A 272 -10.14 39.10 -19.56
N GLU A 273 -11.34 38.55 -19.65
CA GLU A 273 -12.44 39.12 -20.45
C GLU A 273 -12.80 40.55 -20.00
N THR A 274 -12.79 40.82 -18.70
CA THR A 274 -13.02 42.17 -18.18
C THR A 274 -11.93 43.15 -18.63
N GLN A 275 -10.67 42.73 -18.63
CA GLN A 275 -9.54 43.55 -19.05
C GLN A 275 -9.54 43.76 -20.57
N ASP A 276 -9.68 42.69 -21.35
CA ASP A 276 -9.62 42.71 -22.80
C ASP A 276 -10.79 43.51 -23.41
N ARG A 277 -12.00 43.36 -22.86
CA ARG A 277 -13.14 44.16 -23.32
C ARG A 277 -12.98 45.64 -23.00
N LYS A 278 -12.44 45.99 -21.82
CA LYS A 278 -12.11 47.39 -21.48
C LYS A 278 -11.08 47.95 -22.46
N TYR A 279 -10.05 47.17 -22.77
CA TYR A 279 -9.03 47.53 -23.73
C TYR A 279 -9.63 47.80 -25.12
N VAL A 280 -10.42 46.86 -25.66
CA VAL A 280 -11.04 46.98 -26.98
C VAL A 280 -11.98 48.20 -27.09
N VAL A 281 -12.76 48.47 -26.04
CA VAL A 281 -13.63 49.66 -25.97
C VAL A 281 -12.81 50.97 -25.94
N GLN A 282 -11.73 51.01 -25.16
CA GLN A 282 -10.81 52.16 -25.12
C GLN A 282 -10.16 52.45 -26.47
N HIS A 283 -9.99 51.42 -27.31
CA HIS A 283 -9.44 51.52 -28.66
C HIS A 283 -10.50 51.80 -29.73
N GLY A 284 -11.72 52.19 -29.34
CA GLY A 284 -12.71 52.78 -30.23
C GLY A 284 -13.77 51.82 -30.78
N VAL A 285 -13.79 50.55 -30.35
CA VAL A 285 -14.88 49.63 -30.68
C VAL A 285 -16.13 49.98 -29.86
N LYS A 286 -17.20 50.36 -30.56
CA LYS A 286 -18.47 50.80 -29.94
C LYS A 286 -19.64 49.84 -30.15
N LEU A 287 -19.58 49.04 -31.21
CA LEU A 287 -20.62 48.08 -31.55
C LEU A 287 -20.27 46.73 -30.94
N SER A 288 -21.25 46.10 -30.31
CA SER A 288 -21.12 44.76 -29.75
C SER A 288 -22.31 43.93 -30.17
N GLN A 289 -22.07 42.68 -30.56
CA GLN A 289 -23.12 41.73 -30.92
C GLN A 289 -22.89 40.43 -30.16
N ARG A 290 -23.99 39.85 -29.66
CA ARG A 290 -23.99 38.53 -29.02
C ARG A 290 -23.97 37.43 -30.08
N GLU A 291 -23.15 36.41 -29.89
CA GLU A 291 -23.06 35.28 -30.81
C GLU A 291 -22.83 33.96 -30.06
N ASN A 292 -23.50 32.89 -30.51
CA ASN A 292 -23.33 31.54 -29.97
C ASN A 292 -22.28 30.78 -30.79
N PHE A 293 -21.02 30.86 -30.36
CA PHE A 293 -19.88 30.28 -31.08
C PHE A 293 -19.95 28.76 -31.24
N GLU A 294 -20.70 28.07 -30.37
CA GLU A 294 -20.84 26.61 -30.38
C GLU A 294 -21.52 26.08 -31.65
N TYR A 295 -22.29 26.93 -32.35
CA TYR A 295 -22.95 26.58 -33.62
C TYR A 295 -22.19 27.06 -34.87
N ILE A 296 -21.00 27.63 -34.67
CA ILE A 296 -20.20 28.24 -35.73
C ILE A 296 -18.88 27.49 -35.82
N SER A 297 -18.53 27.08 -37.04
CA SER A 297 -17.22 26.48 -37.31
C SER A 297 -16.10 27.43 -36.90
N ASP A 298 -15.02 26.91 -36.34
CA ASP A 298 -13.92 27.72 -35.79
C ASP A 298 -13.40 28.78 -36.76
N ASP A 299 -13.25 28.44 -38.05
CA ASP A 299 -12.78 29.36 -39.11
C ASP A 299 -13.73 30.54 -39.40
N ALA A 300 -15.01 30.42 -39.03
CA ALA A 300 -16.04 31.43 -39.27
C ALA A 300 -16.32 32.28 -38.02
N ARG A 301 -15.68 31.98 -36.88
CA ARG A 301 -15.85 32.74 -35.64
C ARG A 301 -15.22 34.12 -35.79
N SER A 302 -15.96 35.14 -35.36
CA SER A 302 -15.52 36.54 -35.43
C SER A 302 -15.45 37.16 -34.03
N CYS A 303 -14.82 38.33 -33.90
CA CYS A 303 -14.67 39.04 -32.63
C CYS A 303 -16.02 39.60 -32.14
N ARG A 304 -16.86 38.73 -31.57
CA ARG A 304 -18.15 39.02 -30.93
C ARG A 304 -18.13 38.51 -29.49
N TYR A 305 -19.17 38.76 -28.71
CA TYR A 305 -19.22 38.23 -27.34
C TYR A 305 -20.25 37.10 -27.22
N ARG A 306 -19.94 36.10 -26.39
CA ARG A 306 -20.87 34.99 -26.09
C ARG A 306 -21.67 35.25 -24.81
N TYR A 307 -20.97 35.71 -23.78
CA TYR A 307 -21.51 36.03 -22.45
C TYR A 307 -21.24 37.49 -22.10
N THR A 308 -22.14 38.10 -21.35
CA THR A 308 -21.90 39.39 -20.67
C THR A 308 -20.97 39.17 -19.48
N ILE A 309 -20.36 40.24 -18.96
CA ILE A 309 -19.53 40.14 -17.75
C ILE A 309 -20.37 39.73 -16.53
N GLU A 310 -21.64 40.16 -16.48
CA GLU A 310 -22.59 39.75 -15.44
C GLU A 310 -22.85 38.24 -15.48
N GLU A 311 -23.10 37.68 -16.65
CA GLU A 311 -23.31 36.23 -16.81
C GLU A 311 -22.06 35.42 -16.41
N LEU A 312 -20.86 35.90 -16.74
CA LEU A 312 -19.62 35.24 -16.29
C LEU A 312 -19.47 35.28 -14.76
N ASN A 313 -19.82 36.41 -14.13
CA ASN A 313 -19.80 36.55 -12.67
C ASN A 313 -20.85 35.66 -12.00
N ASP A 314 -22.04 35.51 -12.61
CA ASP A 314 -23.08 34.60 -12.10
C ASP A 314 -22.60 33.13 -12.12
N ILE A 315 -21.91 32.72 -13.19
CA ILE A 315 -21.31 31.38 -13.29
C ILE A 315 -20.26 31.18 -12.19
N VAL A 316 -19.37 32.17 -11.99
CA VAL A 316 -18.38 32.15 -10.90
C VAL A 316 -19.07 32.02 -9.54
N HIS A 317 -20.10 32.84 -9.29
CA HIS A 317 -20.82 32.83 -8.02
C HIS A 317 -21.48 31.47 -7.73
N ASN A 318 -22.07 30.82 -8.75
CA ASN A 318 -22.64 29.48 -8.60
C ASN A 318 -21.58 28.42 -8.24
N LEU A 319 -20.38 28.52 -8.83
CA LEU A 319 -19.25 27.65 -8.49
C LEU A 319 -18.71 27.93 -7.09
N GLU A 320 -18.60 29.21 -6.70
CA GLU A 320 -18.23 29.62 -5.35
C GLU A 320 -19.16 29.00 -4.31
N GLN A 321 -20.49 29.19 -4.44
CA GLN A 321 -21.48 28.62 -3.51
C GLN A 321 -21.31 27.10 -3.32
N ARG A 322 -21.00 26.38 -4.40
CA ARG A 322 -20.76 24.93 -4.34
C ARG A 322 -19.46 24.59 -3.60
N THR A 323 -18.42 25.38 -3.80
CA THR A 323 -17.09 25.15 -3.24
C THR A 323 -16.96 25.66 -1.79
N THR A 324 -17.78 26.62 -1.35
CA THR A 324 -17.82 27.13 0.04
C THR A 324 -17.98 26.00 1.05
N LEU A 325 -18.86 25.03 0.79
CA LEU A 325 -19.05 23.87 1.66
C LEU A 325 -17.76 23.06 1.88
N TYR A 326 -16.88 23.01 0.89
CA TYR A 326 -15.57 22.37 1.01
C TYR A 326 -14.59 23.23 1.80
N PHE A 327 -14.60 24.56 1.60
CA PHE A 327 -13.76 25.48 2.38
C PHE A 327 -14.16 25.49 3.85
N ASP A 328 -15.44 25.55 4.16
CA ASP A 328 -15.97 25.49 5.54
C ASP A 328 -15.57 24.17 6.20
N TRP A 329 -15.71 23.05 5.48
CA TRP A 329 -15.26 21.74 5.96
C TRP A 329 -13.75 21.75 6.18
N LYS A 330 -12.96 22.21 5.21
CA LYS A 330 -11.50 22.25 5.31
C LYS A 330 -11.04 23.11 6.49
N GLU A 331 -11.67 24.24 6.73
CA GLU A 331 -11.39 25.10 7.88
C GLU A 331 -11.68 24.36 9.19
N GLN A 332 -12.81 23.65 9.29
CA GLN A 332 -13.10 22.80 10.45
C GLN A 332 -12.05 21.69 10.65
N VAL A 333 -11.58 21.09 9.56
CA VAL A 333 -10.49 20.10 9.60
C VAL A 333 -9.19 20.74 10.05
N ASP A 334 -8.83 21.91 9.53
CA ASP A 334 -7.60 22.62 9.88
C ASP A 334 -7.64 23.10 11.34
N ILE A 335 -8.79 23.57 11.83
CA ILE A 335 -9.01 23.86 13.26
C ILE A 335 -8.76 22.58 14.08
N LEU A 336 -9.42 21.48 13.73
CA LEU A 336 -9.25 20.20 14.43
C LEU A 336 -7.78 19.74 14.46
N LEU A 337 -7.07 19.88 13.34
CA LEU A 337 -5.67 19.45 13.20
C LEU A 337 -4.66 20.40 13.86
N ASN A 338 -4.94 21.70 13.89
CA ASN A 338 -4.01 22.72 14.40
C ASN A 338 -4.24 23.08 15.88
N ASP A 339 -5.41 22.77 16.45
CA ASP A 339 -5.75 23.02 17.86
C ASP A 339 -5.07 22.05 18.85
N SER A 340 -3.85 21.64 18.51
CA SER A 340 -2.93 20.87 19.34
C SER A 340 -2.40 21.65 20.56
N ARG A 341 -2.79 22.92 20.73
CA ARG A 341 -2.26 23.82 21.76
C ARG A 341 -3.23 24.20 22.87
N ASN A 342 -4.54 23.94 22.77
CA ASN A 342 -5.45 24.15 23.90
C ASN A 342 -6.53 23.05 24.00
N LYS A 343 -6.78 22.62 25.24
CA LYS A 343 -7.81 21.64 25.62
C LYS A 343 -9.23 22.22 25.41
N PRO A 344 -10.24 21.36 25.16
CA PRO A 344 -10.23 19.90 25.27
C PRO A 344 -9.81 19.17 23.99
N ARG A 345 -9.19 17.99 24.13
CA ARG A 345 -8.79 17.11 23.00
C ARG A 345 -10.02 16.73 22.16
N ASN A 346 -9.84 16.65 20.85
CA ASN A 346 -10.91 16.34 19.91
C ASN A 346 -11.56 14.98 20.20
N THR A 347 -12.88 14.87 20.10
CA THR A 347 -13.57 13.58 20.26
C THR A 347 -13.49 12.76 18.97
N MET A 348 -13.46 11.43 19.08
CA MET A 348 -13.54 10.54 17.91
C MET A 348 -14.82 10.78 17.09
N SER A 349 -15.92 11.13 17.75
CA SER A 349 -17.19 11.46 17.09
C SER A 349 -17.09 12.68 16.15
N ALA A 350 -16.28 13.69 16.49
CA ALA A 350 -16.07 14.85 15.63
C ALA A 350 -15.28 14.48 14.36
N VAL A 351 -14.24 13.66 14.49
CA VAL A 351 -13.46 13.15 13.35
C VAL A 351 -14.32 12.28 12.44
N GLU A 352 -15.11 11.38 13.01
CA GLU A 352 -16.04 10.51 12.26
C GLU A 352 -17.13 11.32 11.53
N SER A 353 -17.68 12.36 12.16
CA SER A 353 -18.66 13.27 11.53
C SER A 353 -18.08 14.00 10.32
N LEU A 354 -16.84 14.50 10.43
CA LEU A 354 -16.15 15.16 9.32
C LEU A 354 -15.80 14.19 8.19
N LEU A 355 -15.42 12.95 8.52
CA LEU A 355 -15.19 11.89 7.53
C LEU A 355 -16.48 11.47 6.83
N GLU A 356 -17.59 11.36 7.55
CA GLU A 356 -18.88 11.02 6.96
C GLU A 356 -19.40 12.15 6.06
N THR A 357 -19.21 13.40 6.47
CA THR A 357 -19.50 14.57 5.63
C THR A 357 -18.66 14.55 4.36
N ALA A 358 -17.35 14.27 4.47
CA ALA A 358 -16.47 14.15 3.32
C ALA A 358 -16.88 13.04 2.37
N LYS A 359 -17.30 11.89 2.90
CA LYS A 359 -17.79 10.75 2.13
C LYS A 359 -19.13 11.05 1.45
N HIS A 360 -20.07 11.66 2.17
CA HIS A 360 -21.41 12.00 1.66
C HIS A 360 -21.33 13.08 0.58
N LYS A 361 -20.52 14.12 0.79
CA LYS A 361 -20.30 15.20 -0.16
C LYS A 361 -19.27 14.86 -1.25
N LYS A 362 -18.62 13.70 -1.15
CA LYS A 362 -17.59 13.23 -2.10
C LYS A 362 -16.46 14.25 -2.28
N PHE A 363 -15.93 14.76 -1.16
CA PHE A 363 -14.77 15.65 -1.18
C PHE A 363 -13.54 14.91 -1.76
N PRO A 364 -12.65 15.60 -2.48
CA PRO A 364 -11.45 14.99 -3.04
C PRO A 364 -10.51 14.43 -1.97
N HIS A 365 -9.69 13.45 -2.36
CA HIS A 365 -8.58 12.92 -1.56
C HIS A 365 -7.43 13.94 -1.44
N THR A 366 -7.68 15.02 -0.71
CA THR A 366 -6.69 16.05 -0.42
C THR A 366 -5.91 15.72 0.85
N SER A 367 -4.76 16.39 1.05
CA SER A 367 -3.92 16.23 2.24
C SER A 367 -4.70 16.28 3.56
N PRO A 368 -5.66 17.21 3.78
CA PRO A 368 -6.53 17.20 4.97
C PRO A 368 -7.34 15.91 5.15
N LEU A 369 -7.96 15.38 4.08
CA LEU A 369 -8.74 14.15 4.16
C LEU A 369 -7.86 12.93 4.46
N VAL A 370 -6.68 12.85 3.83
CA VAL A 370 -5.70 11.78 4.09
C VAL A 370 -5.26 11.81 5.55
N ARG A 371 -4.95 12.99 6.09
CA ARG A 371 -4.58 13.16 7.50
C ARG A 371 -5.70 12.71 8.44
N LEU A 372 -6.96 13.04 8.15
CA LEU A 372 -8.10 12.58 8.96
C LEU A 372 -8.28 11.06 8.91
N LEU A 373 -8.15 10.44 7.73
CA LEU A 373 -8.23 8.99 7.57
C LEU A 373 -7.11 8.29 8.35
N ASP A 374 -5.89 8.82 8.31
CA ASP A 374 -4.76 8.30 9.07
C ASP A 374 -4.98 8.42 10.59
N ILE A 375 -5.55 9.53 11.05
CA ILE A 375 -5.90 9.72 12.46
C ILE A 375 -6.95 8.70 12.88
N SER A 376 -8.06 8.59 12.14
CA SER A 376 -9.13 7.62 12.43
C SER A 376 -8.57 6.19 12.46
N LYS A 377 -7.76 5.80 11.48
CA LYS A 377 -7.15 4.47 11.41
C LYS A 377 -6.24 4.19 12.60
N LYS A 378 -5.35 5.13 12.96
CA LYS A 378 -4.45 4.99 14.12
C LYS A 378 -5.21 4.89 15.43
N CYS A 379 -6.24 5.73 15.62
CA CYS A 379 -7.10 5.69 16.80
C CYS A 379 -7.81 4.34 16.91
N HIS A 380 -8.50 3.87 15.87
CA HIS A 380 -9.20 2.58 15.90
C HIS A 380 -8.25 1.40 16.18
N ILE A 381 -7.09 1.34 15.52
CA ILE A 381 -6.12 0.26 15.76
C ILE A 381 -5.65 0.23 17.23
N THR A 382 -5.33 1.40 17.79
CA THR A 382 -4.82 1.49 19.16
C THR A 382 -5.91 1.19 20.18
N THR A 383 -7.13 1.71 19.97
CA THR A 383 -8.28 1.45 20.82
C THR A 383 -8.72 -0.02 20.77
N GLU A 384 -8.70 -0.66 19.59
CA GLU A 384 -9.01 -2.10 19.48
C GLU A 384 -7.95 -2.98 20.14
N ARG A 385 -6.67 -2.61 20.09
CA ARG A 385 -5.60 -3.28 20.86
C ARG A 385 -5.89 -3.20 22.37
N ALA A 386 -6.27 -2.02 22.87
CA ALA A 386 -6.62 -1.83 24.27
C ALA A 386 -7.89 -2.61 24.68
N ARG A 387 -8.95 -2.58 23.86
CA ARG A 387 -10.18 -3.33 24.11
C ARG A 387 -9.99 -4.84 24.06
N THR A 388 -9.11 -5.33 23.19
CA THR A 388 -8.78 -6.76 23.13
C THR A 388 -8.15 -7.22 24.44
N LEU A 389 -7.24 -6.42 25.00
CA LEU A 389 -6.61 -6.67 26.30
C LEU A 389 -7.64 -6.60 27.45
N LEU A 390 -8.54 -5.62 27.43
CA LEU A 390 -9.56 -5.42 28.47
C LEU A 390 -10.65 -6.52 28.48
N ASN A 391 -11.05 -7.00 27.31
CA ASN A 391 -12.13 -7.97 27.16
C ASN A 391 -11.68 -9.43 27.32
N GLY A 392 -10.38 -9.69 27.52
CA GLY A 392 -9.85 -10.99 27.95
C GLY A 392 -10.37 -12.18 27.15
N LYS A 393 -10.55 -12.06 25.82
CA LYS A 393 -10.99 -13.20 25.01
C LYS A 393 -9.83 -14.19 24.85
N ILE A 394 -9.68 -15.04 25.86
CA ILE A 394 -8.84 -16.22 25.85
C ILE A 394 -9.21 -17.04 24.61
N ARG A 395 -8.27 -17.18 23.67
CA ARG A 395 -8.34 -18.23 22.65
C ARG A 395 -8.18 -19.57 23.37
N THR A 396 -9.29 -20.09 23.86
CA THR A 396 -9.42 -21.44 24.41
C THR A 396 -9.16 -22.45 23.31
N ARG A 397 -7.90 -22.79 23.09
CA ARG A 397 -7.55 -24.12 22.60
C ARG A 397 -6.12 -24.46 22.98
N VAL A 398 -6.04 -25.52 23.80
CA VAL A 398 -4.88 -26.33 24.19
C VAL A 398 -4.21 -25.90 25.51
N LYS A 399 -4.53 -26.67 26.56
CA LYS A 399 -3.87 -26.78 27.88
C LYS A 399 -2.42 -27.30 27.77
N THR A 400 -1.55 -26.63 27.03
CA THR A 400 -0.12 -26.95 27.05
C THR A 400 0.70 -25.66 27.06
N ARG A 401 0.88 -25.13 28.27
CA ARG A 401 1.67 -23.92 28.59
C ARG A 401 3.19 -24.07 28.34
N ILE A 402 3.64 -25.18 27.73
CA ILE A 402 5.05 -25.59 27.73
C ILE A 402 5.70 -25.56 26.31
N GLN A 403 4.99 -25.17 25.24
CA GLN A 403 5.56 -25.28 23.87
C GLN A 403 5.50 -24.05 22.95
N ARG A 404 5.07 -22.86 23.41
CA ARG A 404 5.13 -21.63 22.58
C ARG A 404 5.61 -20.44 23.41
N ALA A 405 6.39 -19.55 22.79
CA ALA A 405 6.75 -18.27 23.39
C ALA A 405 5.47 -17.52 23.81
N ASP A 406 5.41 -17.06 25.06
CA ASP A 406 4.26 -16.32 25.58
C ASP A 406 4.22 -14.94 24.90
N THR A 407 3.23 -14.74 24.02
CA THR A 407 3.05 -13.51 23.25
C THR A 407 2.19 -12.47 23.97
N ARG A 408 1.80 -12.72 25.23
CA ARG A 408 0.99 -11.78 26.01
C ARG A 408 1.80 -10.55 26.43
N MET A 409 1.11 -9.42 26.55
CA MET A 409 1.71 -8.14 26.92
C MET A 409 2.09 -8.15 28.41
N ASP A 410 3.23 -7.55 28.75
CA ASP A 410 3.63 -7.33 30.13
C ASP A 410 3.14 -5.95 30.63
N LEU A 411 3.28 -5.69 31.94
CA LEU A 411 2.86 -4.41 32.52
C LEU A 411 3.57 -3.20 31.89
N ALA A 412 4.84 -3.35 31.50
CA ALA A 412 5.59 -2.31 30.79
C ALA A 412 4.96 -1.99 29.42
N GLY A 413 4.56 -3.03 28.67
CA GLY A 413 3.82 -2.89 27.43
C GLY A 413 2.47 -2.21 27.60
N ILE A 414 1.75 -2.45 28.69
CA ILE A 414 0.47 -1.76 28.99
C ILE A 414 0.71 -0.28 29.29
N HIS A 415 1.77 0.07 30.03
CA HIS A 415 2.16 1.47 30.23
C HIS A 415 2.52 2.18 28.93
N LEU A 416 3.28 1.52 28.04
CA LEU A 416 3.58 2.04 26.70
C LEU A 416 2.30 2.23 25.87
N LEU A 417 1.35 1.30 25.95
CA LEU A 417 0.06 1.43 25.28
C LEU A 417 -0.77 2.61 25.81
N ILE A 418 -0.72 2.88 27.12
CA ILE A 418 -1.35 4.07 27.71
C ILE A 418 -0.68 5.35 27.19
N ASP A 419 0.64 5.38 27.09
CA ASP A 419 1.37 6.54 26.56
C ASP A 419 1.10 6.74 25.06
N GLU A 420 0.99 5.65 24.28
CA GLU A 420 0.51 5.68 22.89
C GLU A 420 -0.90 6.29 22.81
N LEU A 421 -1.85 5.83 23.64
CA LEU A 421 -3.21 6.38 23.70
C LEU A 421 -3.24 7.85 24.11
N ARG A 422 -2.35 8.27 25.02
CA ARG A 422 -2.22 9.68 25.43
C ARG A 422 -1.60 10.56 24.35
N ALA A 423 -0.78 10.00 23.47
CA ALA A 423 -0.17 10.71 22.36
C ALA A 423 -1.11 10.88 21.16
N LEU A 424 -2.26 10.17 21.15
CA LEU A 424 -3.25 10.31 20.08
C LEU A 424 -3.89 11.72 20.09
N PRO A 425 -4.27 12.22 18.91
CA PRO A 425 -4.93 13.52 18.77
C PRO A 425 -6.39 13.50 19.26
N CYS A 426 -6.97 12.32 19.47
CA CYS A 426 -8.33 12.15 19.94
C CYS A 426 -8.37 11.77 21.43
N ASP A 427 -9.37 12.26 22.15
CA ASP A 427 -9.59 11.90 23.54
C ASP A 427 -9.99 10.41 23.67
N GLN A 428 -9.27 9.68 24.50
CA GLN A 428 -9.47 8.25 24.81
C GLN A 428 -9.47 8.02 26.33
N GLN A 429 -9.79 9.04 27.12
CA GLN A 429 -9.70 9.01 28.58
C GLN A 429 -10.43 7.82 29.23
N GLY A 430 -11.61 7.43 28.72
CA GLY A 430 -12.34 6.28 29.25
C GLY A 430 -11.58 4.95 29.14
N VAL A 431 -10.93 4.69 27.99
CA VAL A 431 -10.12 3.47 27.80
C VAL A 431 -8.85 3.50 28.64
N ILE A 432 -8.25 4.68 28.81
CA ILE A 432 -7.08 4.87 29.68
C ILE A 432 -7.44 4.54 31.13
N GLU A 433 -8.59 4.99 31.62
CA GLU A 433 -9.06 4.71 32.98
C GLU A 433 -9.32 3.21 33.20
N GLU A 434 -9.91 2.52 32.22
CA GLU A 434 -10.10 1.07 32.26
C GLU A 434 -8.77 0.30 32.31
N LEU A 435 -7.77 0.72 31.52
CA LEU A 435 -6.42 0.12 31.52
C LEU A 435 -5.69 0.39 32.84
N GLN A 436 -5.81 1.59 33.41
CA GLN A 436 -5.24 1.91 34.72
C GLN A 436 -5.89 1.08 35.83
N ALA A 437 -7.21 0.87 35.76
CA ALA A 437 -7.90 -0.03 36.67
C ALA A 437 -7.43 -1.48 36.52
N LEU A 438 -7.15 -1.95 35.30
CA LEU A 438 -6.56 -3.27 35.06
C LEU A 438 -5.17 -3.39 35.70
N ILE A 439 -4.29 -2.40 35.50
CA ILE A 439 -2.97 -2.36 36.14
C ILE A 439 -3.10 -2.48 37.67
N GLY A 440 -3.99 -1.70 38.29
CA GLY A 440 -4.23 -1.75 39.73
C GLY A 440 -4.69 -3.12 40.24
N ARG A 441 -5.57 -3.81 39.48
CA ARG A 441 -6.00 -5.19 39.80
C ARG A 441 -4.82 -6.17 39.72
N VAL A 442 -4.02 -6.09 38.65
CA VAL A 442 -2.86 -6.97 38.44
C VAL A 442 -1.80 -6.77 39.52
N GLU A 443 -1.48 -5.52 39.90
CA GLU A 443 -0.51 -5.25 40.96
C GLU A 443 -0.97 -5.77 42.33
N THR A 444 -2.26 -5.66 42.63
CA THR A 444 -2.85 -6.20 43.86
C THR A 444 -2.68 -7.72 43.90
N TRP A 445 -2.99 -8.40 42.79
CA TRP A 445 -2.79 -9.85 42.66
C TRP A 445 -1.30 -10.23 42.77
N ARG A 446 -0.36 -9.49 42.14
CA ARG A 446 1.10 -9.79 42.25
C ARG A 446 1.59 -9.72 43.69
N LYS A 447 1.10 -8.75 44.48
CA LYS A 447 1.42 -8.65 45.92
C LYS A 447 0.91 -9.85 46.71
N GLU A 448 -0.32 -10.30 46.44
CA GLU A 448 -0.90 -11.51 47.05
C GLU A 448 -0.11 -12.77 46.68
N ALA A 449 0.19 -12.97 45.40
CA ALA A 449 0.95 -14.10 44.88
C ALA A 449 2.37 -14.17 45.50
N THR A 450 3.08 -13.04 45.54
CA THR A 450 4.43 -12.97 46.13
C THR A 450 4.41 -13.30 47.63
N LYS A 451 3.39 -12.81 48.36
CA LYS A 451 3.19 -13.11 49.78
C LYS A 451 2.93 -14.59 50.01
N ALA A 452 2.11 -15.23 49.16
CA ALA A 452 1.85 -16.67 49.21
C ALA A 452 3.11 -17.50 48.92
N ILE A 453 3.86 -17.15 47.88
CA ILE A 453 5.13 -17.81 47.52
C ILE A 453 6.15 -17.72 48.66
N ASN A 454 6.32 -16.53 49.25
CA ASN A 454 7.29 -16.34 50.34
C ASN A 454 6.88 -17.09 51.61
N LYS A 455 5.60 -17.09 51.98
CA LYS A 455 5.08 -17.90 53.10
C LYS A 455 5.35 -19.40 52.89
N CYS A 456 5.23 -19.89 51.66
CA CYS A 456 5.55 -21.29 51.33
C CYS A 456 7.05 -21.63 51.45
N LYS A 457 7.95 -20.64 51.41
CA LYS A 457 9.40 -20.83 51.55
C LYS A 457 9.87 -20.79 53.01
N THR A 458 9.18 -20.05 53.88
CA THR A 458 9.66 -19.73 55.24
C THR A 458 8.90 -20.42 56.38
N ALA A 459 7.69 -20.95 56.14
CA ALA A 459 6.86 -21.53 57.19
C ALA A 459 6.60 -23.04 57.00
N ASP A 460 6.26 -23.71 58.11
CA ASP A 460 5.85 -25.11 58.21
C ASP A 460 4.72 -25.44 57.20
N PRO A 461 4.66 -26.64 56.57
CA PRO A 461 3.76 -26.96 55.45
C PRO A 461 2.25 -26.82 55.71
N SER A 462 1.82 -26.61 56.96
CA SER A 462 0.42 -26.62 57.41
C SER A 462 -0.34 -25.29 57.29
N VAL A 463 0.29 -24.20 56.84
CA VAL A 463 -0.28 -22.84 56.98
C VAL A 463 -1.04 -22.31 55.74
N ILE A 464 -0.88 -22.91 54.55
CA ILE A 464 -1.61 -22.51 53.33
C ILE A 464 -2.09 -23.79 52.65
N SER A 465 -3.39 -23.88 52.33
CA SER A 465 -3.94 -25.05 51.64
C SER A 465 -3.55 -25.08 50.16
N SER A 466 -3.46 -26.28 49.57
CA SER A 466 -3.20 -26.42 48.13
C SER A 466 -4.34 -25.88 47.26
N GLU A 467 -5.56 -25.79 47.82
CA GLU A 467 -6.74 -25.19 47.18
C GLU A 467 -6.56 -23.67 47.01
N GLU A 468 -6.13 -22.97 48.07
CA GLU A 468 -5.89 -21.51 48.04
C GLU A 468 -4.83 -21.10 47.01
N LEU A 469 -3.80 -21.93 46.82
CA LEU A 469 -2.77 -21.69 45.80
C LEU A 469 -3.31 -21.90 44.38
N ARG A 470 -4.22 -22.87 44.17
CA ARG A 470 -4.87 -23.11 42.87
C ARG A 470 -5.84 -21.99 42.52
N GLU A 471 -6.64 -21.52 43.49
CA GLU A 471 -7.51 -20.34 43.29
C GLU A 471 -6.70 -19.09 42.93
N LEU A 472 -5.53 -18.89 43.56
CA LEU A 472 -4.61 -17.79 43.23
C LEU A 472 -4.09 -17.89 41.78
N VAL A 473 -3.79 -19.10 41.32
CA VAL A 473 -3.35 -19.38 39.94
C VAL A 473 -4.47 -19.13 38.94
N GLU A 474 -5.68 -19.62 39.21
CA GLU A 474 -6.85 -19.41 38.33
C GLU A 474 -7.14 -17.92 38.14
N ARG A 475 -7.18 -17.14 39.23
CA ARG A 475 -7.32 -15.67 39.16
C ARG A 475 -6.17 -14.99 38.40
N GLY A 476 -4.98 -15.58 38.43
CA GLY A 476 -3.82 -15.11 37.69
C GLY A 476 -3.88 -15.42 36.20
N GLU A 477 -4.49 -16.54 35.83
CA GLU A 477 -4.69 -16.97 34.44
C GLU A 477 -5.84 -16.22 33.74
N ASP A 478 -6.80 -15.71 34.51
CA ASP A 478 -7.86 -14.84 34.01
C ASP A 478 -7.36 -13.48 33.50
N PHE A 479 -6.18 -13.04 33.94
CA PHE A 479 -5.53 -11.86 33.37
C PHE A 479 -4.85 -12.22 32.04
N ASP A 480 -5.22 -11.55 30.93
CA ASP A 480 -4.55 -11.67 29.63
C ASP A 480 -3.22 -10.89 29.58
N VAL A 481 -2.45 -10.99 30.67
CA VAL A 481 -1.18 -10.28 30.89
C VAL A 481 -0.12 -11.33 31.24
N ARG A 482 1.12 -11.12 30.77
CA ARG A 482 2.23 -11.99 31.14
C ARG A 482 2.61 -11.76 32.61
N LEU A 483 2.44 -12.80 33.42
CA LEU A 483 2.67 -12.78 34.87
C LEU A 483 3.60 -13.92 35.27
N ASP A 484 4.87 -13.59 35.52
CA ASP A 484 5.90 -14.58 35.90
C ASP A 484 5.59 -15.25 37.26
N GLU A 485 4.79 -14.59 38.13
CA GLU A 485 4.36 -15.14 39.41
C GLU A 485 3.43 -16.35 39.26
N VAL A 486 2.66 -16.46 38.16
CA VAL A 486 1.80 -17.63 37.94
C VAL A 486 2.64 -18.89 37.73
N ASP A 487 3.73 -18.77 36.97
CA ASP A 487 4.67 -19.89 36.76
C ASP A 487 5.40 -20.25 38.06
N GLN A 488 5.71 -19.26 38.90
CA GLN A 488 6.31 -19.50 40.22
C GLN A 488 5.33 -20.18 41.18
N LEU A 489 4.04 -19.82 41.15
CA LEU A 489 2.98 -20.48 41.92
C LEU A 489 2.81 -21.93 41.49
N TRP A 490 2.73 -22.21 40.17
CA TRP A 490 2.66 -23.58 39.63
C TRP A 490 3.83 -24.45 40.10
N ARG A 491 5.08 -23.94 40.01
CA ARG A 491 6.27 -24.65 40.52
C ARG A 491 6.19 -24.92 42.01
N THR A 492 5.59 -24.01 42.78
CA THR A 492 5.44 -24.15 44.23
C THR A 492 4.41 -25.21 44.58
N ILE A 493 3.30 -25.29 43.83
CA ILE A 493 2.29 -26.35 43.94
C ILE A 493 2.92 -27.71 43.60
N GLU A 494 3.59 -27.83 42.45
CA GLU A 494 4.25 -29.07 42.03
C GLU A 494 5.30 -29.55 43.05
N MET A 495 6.12 -28.64 43.61
CA MET A 495 7.09 -29.00 44.64
C MET A 495 6.43 -29.48 45.95
N ARG A 496 5.25 -28.96 46.30
CA ARG A 496 4.51 -29.41 47.49
C ARG A 496 3.90 -30.79 47.29
N GLU A 497 3.20 -30.99 46.17
CA GLU A 497 2.64 -32.28 45.78
C GLU A 497 3.75 -33.35 45.71
N TRP A 498 4.92 -32.98 45.17
CA TRP A 498 6.08 -33.85 45.17
C TRP A 498 6.58 -34.18 46.59
N LYS A 499 6.69 -33.20 47.50
CA LYS A 499 7.13 -33.45 48.88
C LYS A 499 6.17 -34.38 49.62
N GLU A 500 4.85 -34.22 49.43
CA GLU A 500 3.83 -35.10 50.02
C GLU A 500 3.95 -36.53 49.47
N GLN A 501 4.08 -36.68 48.16
CA GLN A 501 4.25 -38.00 47.52
C GLN A 501 5.59 -38.65 47.88
N ALA A 502 6.68 -37.89 47.96
CA ALA A 502 7.98 -38.39 48.39
C ALA A 502 7.94 -38.88 49.84
N LYS A 503 7.19 -38.20 50.71
CA LYS A 503 6.97 -38.63 52.10
C LYS A 503 6.18 -39.94 52.16
N HIS A 504 5.12 -40.07 51.35
CA HIS A 504 4.36 -41.31 51.23
C HIS A 504 5.19 -42.49 50.69
N ILE A 505 6.19 -42.23 49.83
CA ILE A 505 7.11 -43.26 49.32
C ILE A 505 8.18 -43.61 50.37
N LEU A 506 8.64 -42.64 51.17
CA LEU A 506 9.63 -42.85 52.24
C LEU A 506 9.05 -43.54 53.47
N ASP A 507 7.77 -43.30 53.78
CA ASP A 507 7.02 -43.95 54.87
C ASP A 507 6.34 -45.25 54.40
N TRP A 508 6.65 -45.73 53.18
CA TRP A 508 6.10 -46.96 52.65
C TRP A 508 6.83 -48.17 53.23
N GLU A 509 6.17 -48.86 54.17
CA GLU A 509 6.61 -50.16 54.66
C GLU A 509 6.02 -51.28 53.79
N THR A 510 6.82 -52.31 53.51
CA THR A 510 6.39 -53.51 52.80
C THR A 510 5.24 -54.17 53.57
N PRO A 511 4.08 -54.42 52.94
CA PRO A 511 3.01 -55.21 53.54
C PRO A 511 3.55 -56.55 54.05
N ASP A 512 3.23 -56.89 55.30
CA ASP A 512 3.62 -58.17 55.91
C ASP A 512 3.18 -59.33 54.99
N ALA A 513 4.13 -60.25 54.74
CA ALA A 513 4.03 -61.43 53.87
C ALA A 513 4.18 -61.24 52.34
N ILE A 514 4.61 -60.07 51.83
CA ILE A 514 5.06 -60.00 50.41
C ILE A 514 6.28 -60.89 50.17
N GLU A 515 7.17 -61.04 51.15
CA GLU A 515 8.40 -61.83 51.02
C GLU A 515 8.16 -63.35 50.86
N GLU A 516 6.96 -63.83 51.19
CA GLU A 516 6.57 -65.25 51.11
C GLU A 516 5.75 -65.58 49.86
N THR A 517 5.39 -64.59 49.04
CA THR A 517 4.66 -64.83 47.79
C THR A 517 5.58 -65.47 46.73
N SER A 518 5.05 -66.43 45.97
CA SER A 518 5.80 -67.16 44.93
C SER A 518 6.40 -66.25 43.86
N ASP A 519 5.81 -65.06 43.67
CA ASP A 519 6.28 -64.04 42.74
C ASP A 519 7.52 -63.30 43.28
N PHE A 520 7.60 -63.05 44.59
CA PHE A 520 8.76 -62.39 45.21
C PHE A 520 10.00 -63.28 45.28
N LEU A 521 9.82 -64.60 45.41
CA LEU A 521 10.90 -65.59 45.50
C LEU A 521 11.52 -65.94 44.13
N ASN A 522 10.77 -65.81 43.03
CA ASN A 522 11.21 -66.21 41.69
C ASN A 522 11.66 -65.05 40.79
N MET A 523 11.53 -63.78 41.22
CA MET A 523 11.98 -62.64 40.44
C MET A 523 13.49 -62.38 40.61
N ARG A 524 14.19 -62.26 39.48
CA ARG A 524 15.63 -61.95 39.42
C ARG A 524 15.89 -60.54 39.95
N ARG A 525 16.67 -60.44 41.02
CA ARG A 525 16.96 -59.17 41.71
C ARG A 525 18.15 -58.47 41.09
N PHE A 526 18.01 -57.19 40.77
CA PHE A 526 19.10 -56.34 40.31
C PHE A 526 19.57 -55.47 41.47
N LYS A 527 20.89 -55.43 41.71
CA LYS A 527 21.47 -54.51 42.70
C LYS A 527 21.35 -53.07 42.23
N HIS A 528 21.35 -52.10 43.14
CA HIS A 528 21.24 -50.67 42.81
C HIS A 528 22.26 -50.20 41.75
N ASP A 529 23.49 -50.74 41.78
CA ASP A 529 24.54 -50.49 40.79
C ASP A 529 24.23 -51.09 39.41
N GLU A 530 23.49 -52.20 39.35
CA GLU A 530 23.08 -52.85 38.10
C GLU A 530 21.93 -52.09 37.43
N ILE A 531 20.98 -51.58 38.21
CA ILE A 531 19.89 -50.72 37.72
C ILE A 531 20.46 -49.41 37.17
N LEU A 532 21.41 -48.79 37.88
CA LEU A 532 22.10 -47.58 37.42
C LEU A 532 22.92 -47.83 36.15
N ARG A 533 23.62 -48.97 36.04
CA ARG A 533 24.34 -49.35 34.80
C ARG A 533 23.40 -49.56 33.61
N TYR A 534 22.24 -50.20 33.81
CA TYR A 534 21.24 -50.38 32.74
C TYR A 534 20.64 -49.04 32.29
N VAL A 535 20.31 -48.14 33.23
CA VAL A 535 19.80 -46.80 32.91
C VAL A 535 20.86 -45.96 32.17
N VAL A 536 22.14 -46.05 32.54
CA VAL A 536 23.25 -45.32 31.90
C VAL A 536 23.61 -45.90 30.52
N MET A 537 23.55 -47.22 30.33
CA MET A 537 23.78 -47.87 29.02
C MET A 537 22.69 -47.51 28.01
N ILE A 538 21.42 -47.42 28.44
CA ILE A 538 20.29 -47.10 27.56
C ILE A 538 20.30 -45.61 27.13
N ILE A 539 20.88 -44.72 27.93
CA ILE A 539 21.05 -43.30 27.57
C ILE A 539 22.11 -43.11 26.46
N HIS A 540 23.06 -44.04 26.29
CA HIS A 540 24.13 -43.95 25.28
C HIS A 540 23.82 -44.63 23.93
N CYS A 541 22.76 -45.45 23.84
CA CYS A 541 22.33 -46.10 22.59
C CYS A 541 20.98 -45.52 22.13
N VAL A 542 20.98 -44.89 20.96
CA VAL A 542 20.00 -43.90 20.49
C VAL A 542 18.57 -44.44 20.23
N SER A 543 17.60 -43.53 20.34
CA SER A 543 16.23 -43.47 19.77
C SER A 543 15.13 -44.40 20.32
N LYS A 544 14.22 -43.78 21.09
CA LYS A 544 12.85 -44.21 21.41
C LYS A 544 12.66 -45.68 21.78
N VAL A 545 12.94 -46.01 23.03
CA VAL A 545 12.42 -47.24 23.66
C VAL A 545 11.56 -46.84 24.86
N CYS A 546 10.31 -47.30 24.91
CA CYS A 546 9.51 -47.29 26.14
C CYS A 546 9.67 -48.66 26.80
N ILE A 547 10.20 -48.68 28.02
CA ILE A 547 10.36 -49.91 28.80
C ILE A 547 9.20 -49.96 29.79
N HIS A 548 8.50 -51.09 29.81
CA HIS A 548 7.50 -51.42 30.82
C HIS A 548 8.13 -52.35 31.85
N LEU A 549 8.28 -51.89 33.08
CA LEU A 549 8.72 -52.70 34.20
C LEU A 549 7.50 -52.97 35.08
N MET A 550 7.06 -54.23 35.15
CA MET A 550 5.94 -54.62 36.02
C MET A 550 6.44 -54.94 37.42
N PHE A 551 5.85 -54.29 38.41
CA PHE A 551 6.02 -54.56 39.83
C PHE A 551 4.65 -54.94 40.40
N GLY A 552 4.35 -56.23 40.44
CA GLY A 552 3.03 -56.73 40.82
C GLY A 552 1.92 -56.10 39.96
N ASN A 553 0.91 -55.50 40.61
CA ASN A 553 -0.23 -54.86 39.92
C ASN A 553 0.09 -53.47 39.30
N PHE A 554 1.34 -53.00 39.34
CA PHE A 554 1.72 -51.70 38.78
C PHE A 554 2.69 -51.85 37.61
N THR A 555 2.42 -51.13 36.51
CA THR A 555 3.30 -51.07 35.34
C THR A 555 4.02 -49.73 35.31
N LEU A 556 5.34 -49.74 35.52
CA LEU A 556 6.19 -48.56 35.40
C LEU A 556 6.57 -48.38 33.93
N ARG A 557 6.03 -47.35 33.28
CA ARG A 557 6.34 -47.03 31.88
C ARG A 557 7.33 -45.87 31.81
N VAL A 558 8.58 -46.16 31.47
CA VAL A 558 9.63 -45.15 31.34
C VAL A 558 9.86 -44.88 29.85
N CYS A 559 9.62 -43.65 29.42
CA CYS A 559 9.81 -43.22 28.03
C CYS A 559 10.78 -42.02 27.98
N PHE A 560 11.80 -42.12 27.13
CA PHE A 560 12.83 -41.09 26.96
C PHE A 560 12.52 -40.23 25.72
N TYR A 561 12.59 -38.91 25.85
CA TYR A 561 12.39 -37.94 24.76
C TYR A 561 13.66 -37.10 24.54
N GLU A 562 13.97 -36.86 23.27
CA GLU A 562 15.13 -36.08 22.80
C GLU A 562 14.92 -34.56 23.05
N PRO A 563 15.95 -33.80 23.45
CA PRO A 563 15.88 -32.35 23.49
C PRO A 563 16.20 -31.75 22.11
N THR A 564 15.36 -30.84 21.62
CA THR A 564 15.67 -30.03 20.43
C THR A 564 16.73 -28.96 20.74
N LEU A 565 17.53 -28.65 19.72
CA LEU A 565 18.91 -28.13 19.73
C LEU A 565 19.22 -26.77 20.41
N ASP A 566 18.30 -26.10 21.09
CA ASP A 566 18.53 -24.72 21.60
C ASP A 566 18.26 -24.49 23.11
N ALA A 567 18.31 -25.54 23.94
CA ALA A 567 18.21 -25.39 25.40
C ALA A 567 19.38 -26.07 26.13
N PRO A 568 20.06 -25.41 27.09
CA PRO A 568 21.19 -26.00 27.79
C PRO A 568 20.70 -27.10 28.75
N TYR A 569 21.00 -28.36 28.42
CA TYR A 569 21.00 -29.55 29.28
C TYR A 569 19.84 -29.68 30.28
N SER A 570 18.70 -30.21 29.84
CA SER A 570 17.75 -30.85 30.77
C SER A 570 17.15 -32.12 30.14
N SER A 571 17.67 -33.28 30.54
CA SER A 571 17.05 -34.59 30.31
C SER A 571 16.03 -34.87 31.42
N TRP A 572 14.84 -35.33 31.04
CA TRP A 572 13.71 -35.56 31.96
C TRP A 572 13.31 -37.04 31.93
N LEU A 573 13.08 -37.62 33.11
CA LEU A 573 12.55 -38.97 33.28
C LEU A 573 11.05 -38.88 33.65
N LYS A 574 10.18 -39.62 32.95
CA LYS A 574 8.76 -39.72 33.27
C LYS A 574 8.48 -41.08 33.89
N ILE A 575 8.14 -41.09 35.18
CA ILE A 575 7.68 -42.27 35.92
C ILE A 575 6.25 -41.98 36.35
N SER A 576 5.31 -42.85 35.96
CA SER A 576 3.88 -42.84 36.31
C SER A 576 3.36 -41.52 36.93
N GLY A 577 3.26 -40.48 36.09
CA GLY A 577 2.62 -39.21 36.44
C GLY A 577 3.53 -38.04 36.82
N LEU A 578 4.83 -38.23 37.07
CA LEU A 578 5.73 -37.14 37.54
C LEU A 578 6.95 -36.93 36.62
N LEU A 579 7.35 -35.67 36.45
CA LEU A 579 8.49 -35.19 35.67
C LEU A 579 9.64 -34.77 36.60
N PHE A 580 10.84 -35.36 36.45
CA PHE A 580 12.00 -35.05 37.30
C PHE A 580 13.17 -34.38 36.56
N PRO A 581 13.81 -33.33 37.13
CA PRO A 581 15.05 -32.78 36.60
C PRO A 581 16.28 -33.59 37.07
N ALA A 582 17.07 -34.12 36.13
CA ALA A 582 18.14 -35.09 36.37
C ALA A 582 19.37 -34.63 37.19
N LYS A 583 19.38 -33.44 37.81
CA LYS A 583 20.59 -32.86 38.46
C LYS A 583 20.60 -32.79 39.99
N ARG A 584 19.58 -33.26 40.70
CA ARG A 584 19.58 -33.26 42.19
C ARG A 584 19.08 -34.58 42.77
N ILE A 585 19.89 -35.63 42.65
CA ILE A 585 19.90 -36.72 43.63
C ILE A 585 21.25 -36.58 44.36
N ILE A 586 21.28 -35.71 45.37
CA ILE A 586 22.42 -35.60 46.29
C ILE A 586 22.05 -36.38 47.55
N TYR A 587 22.89 -37.38 47.82
CA TYR A 587 23.10 -38.13 49.05
C TYR A 587 22.70 -37.43 50.36
N SER A 588 22.13 -38.23 51.26
CA SER A 588 22.32 -38.12 52.71
C SER A 588 22.79 -39.49 53.22
N LYS A 589 23.95 -39.51 53.88
CA LYS A 589 24.65 -40.69 54.42
C LYS A 589 24.85 -40.47 55.93
N ASN A 590 24.82 -41.57 56.69
CA ASN A 590 25.26 -41.78 58.10
C ASN A 590 24.13 -41.77 59.16
N ARG A 591 24.07 -42.69 60.16
CA ARG A 591 25.02 -43.68 60.74
C ARG A 591 24.20 -44.74 61.52
N ALA A 592 24.63 -45.98 61.78
CA ALA A 592 25.83 -46.42 62.51
C ALA A 592 26.38 -47.76 61.96
N PHE A 593 27.68 -48.09 62.07
CA PHE A 593 28.75 -47.54 62.91
C PHE A 593 29.51 -46.33 62.34
#